data_AF-A0A8C5QQ75-F1
#
_entry.id   AF-A0A8C5QQ75-F1
#
_cell.length_a   1.000
_cell.length_b   1.000
_cell.length_c   1.000
_cell.angle_alpha   90.00
_cell.angle_beta   90.00
_cell.angle_gamma   90.00
#
_symmetry.space_group_name_H-M   'P 1'
#
loop_
_entity.id
_entity.type
_entity.pdbx_description
1 polymer ?
#
loop_
_entity_poly.entity_id
_entity_poly.type
_entity_poly.pdbx_seq_one_letter_code
_entity_poly.pdbx_strand_id
1 'polypeptide(L)'
;MCVISRNQWRRNPTLFWFSRHISLWGSISFNLAVFINLAVALFYPFGDDGDEGTLPPLLSALLWVAVTLCTAMLFVLPKPFGIRPFLVSVMLRSIYTLGLGPTLILLGASNLCNKVVFLVSFVGNRGTFTRGYRAVIMDMAFLYHVVYVIVCMLGLFVHEFFYSFLLFDLVYREETLLNVIKSVTRNGRSIILTAVLALILVYLFSIIGFLFLKDDFIMEVDRLKDRTPDLGNNDVHAASLTATMGSCHKENCTTEDDEGDIERACDTLLMCIVTVLNQGLRNGGGVGDVLRKPSKDEPLFAARVVYDLLFYFIVIIIVLNLIFGVIIDTFADLRSEKQKKEEILKTTCFICGLERDKFDNKTVSFEEHIMSEHCMWHYLYFIVLVKVKDPTEYTGPESFVAKMIVDKNLDWFPRMRAMSLVSSESENEQNEIRNLQEKLESSMSLVKQLSGQLAELKEQMTEQRKNKQRLGFLGSTTSHVNHHMSPH
;
A
#
# COMPACT_ATOMS: atom_id res chain seq x y z
N MET A 1 18.61 -19.07 -12.26
CA MET A 1 19.53 -18.43 -11.26
C MET A 1 19.24 -18.85 -9.81
N CYS A 2 18.00 -18.79 -9.29
CA CYS A 2 17.70 -19.28 -7.93
C CYS A 2 18.03 -20.78 -7.70
N VAL A 3 17.83 -21.65 -8.69
CA VAL A 3 18.12 -23.10 -8.56
C VAL A 3 19.62 -23.39 -8.43
N ILE A 4 20.46 -22.67 -9.19
CA ILE A 4 21.93 -22.82 -9.15
C ILE A 4 22.46 -22.37 -7.79
N SER A 5 21.99 -21.21 -7.30
CA SER A 5 22.27 -20.74 -5.94
C SER A 5 21.86 -21.82 -4.92
N ARG A 6 20.62 -22.33 -4.98
CA ARG A 6 20.10 -23.31 -4.01
C ARG A 6 20.92 -24.61 -3.94
N ASN A 7 21.45 -25.10 -5.06
CA ASN A 7 22.33 -26.27 -5.08
C ASN A 7 23.72 -25.95 -4.48
N GLN A 8 24.25 -24.75 -4.66
CA GLN A 8 25.47 -24.30 -4.01
C GLN A 8 25.29 -24.15 -2.49
N TRP A 9 24.11 -23.68 -2.02
CA TRP A 9 23.78 -23.59 -0.60
C TRP A 9 23.59 -24.97 0.07
N ARG A 10 23.06 -25.98 -0.66
CA ARG A 10 23.00 -27.36 -0.16
C ARG A 10 24.38 -27.97 0.12
N ARG A 11 25.46 -27.40 -0.43
CA ARG A 11 26.84 -27.83 -0.17
C ARG A 11 27.30 -27.52 1.26
N ASN A 12 26.70 -26.51 1.90
CA ASN A 12 26.95 -26.11 3.29
C ASN A 12 25.70 -26.35 4.16
N PRO A 13 25.61 -27.48 4.89
CA PRO A 13 24.40 -27.86 5.61
C PRO A 13 24.01 -26.86 6.72
N THR A 14 24.98 -26.16 7.31
CA THR A 14 24.75 -25.16 8.36
C THR A 14 24.01 -23.93 7.82
N LEU A 15 24.51 -23.31 6.75
CA LEU A 15 23.88 -22.16 6.10
C LEU A 15 22.50 -22.52 5.52
N PHE A 16 22.38 -23.73 4.96
CA PHE A 16 21.09 -24.23 4.50
C PHE A 16 20.07 -24.32 5.64
N TRP A 17 20.46 -24.86 6.80
CA TRP A 17 19.59 -24.96 7.98
C TRP A 17 19.12 -23.58 8.45
N PHE A 18 20.03 -22.61 8.58
CA PHE A 18 19.67 -21.22 8.97
C PHE A 18 18.70 -20.59 7.97
N SER A 19 18.99 -20.70 6.67
CA SER A 19 18.16 -20.12 5.60
C SER A 19 16.75 -20.71 5.53
N ARG A 20 16.61 -22.01 5.84
CA ARG A 20 15.32 -22.72 5.82
C ARG A 20 14.36 -22.20 6.89
N HIS A 21 14.89 -21.71 8.01
CA HIS A 21 14.11 -21.29 9.18
C HIS A 21 13.94 -19.76 9.28
N ILE A 22 13.98 -19.04 8.15
CA ILE A 22 13.85 -17.58 8.09
C ILE A 22 12.63 -17.01 8.86
N SER A 23 11.47 -17.67 8.78
CA SER A 23 10.25 -17.23 9.47
C SER A 23 10.36 -17.33 10.99
N LEU A 24 11.09 -18.33 11.51
CA LEU A 24 11.32 -18.51 12.94
C LEU A 24 12.21 -17.40 13.49
N TRP A 25 13.33 -17.12 12.82
CA TRP A 25 14.26 -16.06 13.23
C TRP A 25 13.59 -14.69 13.28
N GLY A 26 12.73 -14.38 12.30
CA GLY A 26 11.92 -13.16 12.30
C GLY A 26 10.92 -13.11 13.46
N SER A 27 10.31 -14.24 13.81
CA SER A 27 9.38 -14.34 14.96
C SER A 27 10.08 -14.15 16.29
N ILE A 28 11.25 -14.76 16.47
CA ILE A 28 12.06 -14.59 17.68
C ILE A 28 12.48 -13.14 17.84
N SER A 29 12.96 -12.48 16.77
CA SER A 29 13.40 -11.08 16.83
C SER A 29 12.27 -10.14 17.24
N PHE A 30 11.10 -10.31 16.63
CA PHE A 30 9.93 -9.49 16.97
C PHE A 30 9.46 -9.71 18.41
N ASN A 31 9.37 -10.97 18.86
CA ASN A 31 8.96 -11.25 20.24
C ASN A 31 9.96 -10.69 21.25
N LEU A 32 11.27 -10.82 21.00
CA LEU A 32 12.31 -10.21 21.84
C LEU A 32 12.17 -8.69 21.89
N ALA A 33 11.94 -8.03 20.75
CA ALA A 33 11.71 -6.59 20.72
C ALA A 33 10.47 -6.19 21.55
N VAL A 34 9.36 -6.92 21.46
CA VAL A 34 8.16 -6.67 22.28
C VAL A 34 8.48 -6.84 23.77
N PHE A 35 9.21 -7.89 24.15
CA PHE A 35 9.57 -8.12 25.55
C PHE A 35 10.50 -7.05 26.12
N ILE A 36 11.52 -6.63 25.36
CA ILE A 36 12.42 -5.55 25.75
C ILE A 36 11.63 -4.25 25.97
N ASN A 37 10.77 -3.88 25.03
CA ASN A 37 9.96 -2.66 25.16
C ASN A 37 8.94 -2.74 26.30
N LEU A 38 8.36 -3.90 26.55
CA LEU A 38 7.47 -4.11 27.70
C LEU A 38 8.23 -3.98 29.03
N ALA A 39 9.45 -4.51 29.11
CA ALA A 39 10.29 -4.36 30.29
C ALA A 39 10.69 -2.90 30.52
N VAL A 40 11.11 -2.17 29.47
CA VAL A 40 11.40 -0.74 29.57
C VAL A 40 10.15 0.05 29.99
N ALA A 41 8.97 -0.23 29.42
CA ALA A 41 7.75 0.48 29.75
C ALA A 41 7.26 0.27 31.20
N LEU A 42 7.52 -0.90 31.79
CA LEU A 42 7.06 -1.23 33.14
C LEU A 42 8.02 -0.77 34.24
N PHE A 43 9.31 -0.71 33.95
CA PHE A 43 10.33 -0.54 34.98
C PHE A 43 11.23 0.70 34.76
N TYR A 44 10.92 1.57 33.80
CA TYR A 44 11.59 2.87 33.61
C TYR A 44 10.87 3.97 34.42
N PRO A 45 11.59 4.94 35.05
CA PRO A 45 13.04 5.10 35.08
C PRO A 45 13.70 4.05 35.98
N PHE A 46 14.91 3.62 35.60
CA PHE A 46 15.66 2.65 36.38
C PHE A 46 16.07 3.31 37.69
N GLY A 47 15.43 2.87 38.78
CA GLY A 47 15.59 3.46 40.09
C GLY A 47 17.00 3.25 40.64
N ASP A 48 17.62 4.38 40.97
CA ASP A 48 18.82 4.57 41.81
C ASP A 48 18.50 4.34 43.30
N ASP A 49 17.34 3.73 43.60
CA ASP A 49 16.91 3.41 44.94
C ASP A 49 17.61 2.12 45.35
N GLY A 50 18.46 2.20 46.36
CA GLY A 50 19.33 1.14 46.89
C GLY A 50 18.67 -0.14 47.39
N ASP A 51 17.46 -0.46 46.94
CA ASP A 51 16.82 -1.77 47.05
C ASP A 51 17.18 -2.64 45.83
N GLU A 52 18.48 -2.75 45.53
CA GLU A 52 19.00 -3.83 44.70
C GLU A 52 18.82 -5.17 45.44
N GLY A 53 17.69 -5.82 45.19
CA GLY A 53 17.70 -7.28 45.03
C GLY A 53 17.59 -8.15 46.28
N THR A 54 16.62 -7.90 47.15
CA THR A 54 16.04 -9.01 47.96
C THR A 54 14.55 -9.13 47.74
N LEU A 55 14.14 -9.96 46.77
CA LEU A 55 12.75 -10.40 46.72
C LEU A 55 12.43 -11.17 48.00
N PRO A 56 11.23 -11.01 48.57
CA PRO A 56 10.77 -11.89 49.63
C PRO A 56 10.88 -13.36 49.15
N PRO A 57 11.35 -14.28 49.99
CA PRO A 57 11.66 -15.66 49.60
C PRO A 57 10.46 -16.39 48.98
N LEU A 58 9.24 -16.03 49.37
CA LEU A 58 8.00 -16.53 48.79
C LEU A 58 7.83 -16.13 47.30
N LEU A 59 8.15 -14.88 46.94
CA LEU A 59 8.06 -14.40 45.57
C LEU A 59 9.15 -15.01 44.69
N SER A 60 10.36 -15.19 45.24
CA SER A 60 11.45 -15.91 44.55
C SER A 60 11.11 -17.39 44.29
N ALA A 61 10.51 -18.08 45.28
CA ALA A 61 10.05 -19.46 45.13
C ALA A 61 8.91 -19.56 44.10
N LEU A 62 7.96 -18.62 44.11
CA LEU A 62 6.85 -18.57 43.16
C LEU A 62 7.35 -18.36 41.71
N LEU A 63 8.38 -17.53 41.50
CA LEU A 63 9.02 -17.38 40.19
C LEU A 63 9.70 -18.68 39.72
N TRP A 64 10.35 -19.44 40.61
CA TRP A 64 10.91 -20.75 40.25
C TRP A 64 9.83 -21.77 39.89
N VAL A 65 8.74 -21.81 40.66
CA VAL A 65 7.57 -22.65 40.34
C VAL A 65 6.96 -22.23 39.00
N ALA A 66 6.90 -20.93 38.70
CA ALA A 66 6.44 -20.45 37.41
C ALA A 66 7.37 -20.90 36.27
N VAL A 67 8.70 -20.81 36.44
CA VAL A 67 9.66 -21.28 35.42
C VAL A 67 9.50 -22.77 35.17
N THR A 68 9.43 -23.60 36.23
CA THR A 68 9.29 -25.05 36.08
C THR A 68 7.95 -25.42 35.43
N LEU A 69 6.85 -24.79 35.84
CA LEU A 69 5.54 -24.98 35.23
C LEU A 69 5.54 -24.57 33.75
N CYS A 70 6.10 -23.41 33.41
CA CYS A 70 6.17 -22.94 32.02
C CYS A 70 7.10 -23.82 31.17
N THR A 71 8.18 -24.38 31.73
CA THR A 71 9.02 -25.37 31.02
C THR A 71 8.30 -26.68 30.75
N ALA A 72 7.49 -27.17 31.70
CA ALA A 72 6.67 -28.35 31.51
C ALA A 72 5.60 -28.13 30.42
N MET A 73 5.00 -26.93 30.40
CA MET A 73 4.00 -26.53 29.40
C MET A 73 4.55 -26.48 27.96
N LEU A 74 5.86 -26.33 27.75
CA LEU A 74 6.47 -26.39 26.41
C LEU A 74 6.33 -27.76 25.73
N PHE A 75 6.24 -28.84 26.52
CA PHE A 75 6.11 -30.20 26.01
C PHE A 75 4.66 -30.62 25.77
N VAL A 76 3.71 -29.98 26.46
CA VAL A 76 2.29 -30.34 26.45
C VAL A 76 1.47 -29.47 25.49
N LEU A 77 1.79 -28.17 25.40
CA LEU A 77 1.00 -27.20 24.62
C LEU A 77 1.57 -27.00 23.21
N PRO A 78 0.71 -26.65 22.23
CA PRO A 78 1.16 -26.24 20.90
C PRO A 78 2.16 -25.08 20.97
N LYS A 79 3.19 -25.14 20.11
CA LYS A 79 4.37 -24.27 20.10
C LYS A 79 4.14 -22.76 20.34
N PRO A 80 3.11 -22.08 19.77
CA PRO A 80 2.91 -20.65 20.05
C PRO A 80 2.44 -20.35 21.47
N PHE A 81 1.67 -21.26 22.09
CA PHE A 81 1.11 -21.08 23.43
C PHE A 81 2.09 -21.50 24.53
N GLY A 82 3.05 -22.37 24.24
CA GLY A 82 4.11 -22.74 25.19
C GLY A 82 5.29 -21.76 25.24
N ILE A 83 5.74 -21.25 24.08
CA ILE A 83 6.97 -20.43 24.00
C ILE A 83 6.81 -19.06 24.66
N ARG A 84 5.65 -18.41 24.50
CA ARG A 84 5.40 -17.08 25.07
C ARG A 84 5.44 -17.04 26.61
N PRO A 85 4.67 -17.87 27.35
CA PRO A 85 4.72 -17.87 28.82
C PRO A 85 6.09 -18.31 29.35
N PHE A 86 6.77 -19.23 28.66
CA PHE A 86 8.15 -19.59 29.00
C PHE A 86 9.10 -18.39 28.91
N LEU A 87 9.07 -17.63 27.80
CA LEU A 87 9.92 -16.45 27.64
C LEU A 87 9.59 -15.37 28.69
N VAL A 88 8.31 -15.14 29.00
CA VAL A 88 7.89 -14.21 30.06
C VAL A 88 8.42 -14.64 31.43
N SER A 89 8.28 -15.91 31.77
CA SER A 89 8.72 -16.45 33.06
C SER A 89 10.24 -16.37 33.24
N VAL A 90 11.00 -16.70 32.18
CA VAL A 90 12.47 -16.57 32.17
C VAL A 90 12.89 -15.10 32.25
N MET A 91 12.20 -14.20 31.55
CA MET A 91 12.47 -12.77 31.59
C MET A 91 12.24 -12.19 32.99
N LEU A 92 11.06 -12.43 33.57
CA LEU A 92 10.71 -11.97 34.92
C LEU A 92 11.73 -12.49 35.94
N ARG A 93 12.09 -13.77 35.87
CA ARG A 93 13.13 -14.33 36.74
C ARG A 93 14.47 -13.62 36.55
N SER A 94 14.90 -13.40 35.31
CA SER A 94 16.17 -12.74 34.99
C SER A 94 16.23 -11.33 35.59
N ILE A 95 15.19 -10.51 35.39
CA ILE A 95 15.07 -9.15 35.94
C ILE A 95 15.26 -9.16 37.46
N TYR A 96 14.59 -10.09 38.14
CA TYR A 96 14.62 -10.20 39.60
C TYR A 96 15.89 -10.84 40.18
N THR A 97 16.69 -11.53 39.37
CA THR A 97 17.97 -12.14 39.81
C THR A 97 19.21 -11.33 39.46
N LEU A 98 19.22 -10.68 38.30
CA LEU A 98 20.39 -9.98 37.74
C LEU A 98 20.23 -8.47 37.76
N GLY A 99 19.05 -7.97 38.13
CA GLY A 99 18.67 -6.59 37.90
C GLY A 99 18.24 -6.35 36.45
N LEU A 100 17.55 -5.24 36.23
CA LEU A 100 16.95 -4.93 34.94
C LEU A 100 17.98 -4.54 33.87
N GLY A 101 19.00 -3.75 34.23
CA GLY A 101 20.04 -3.28 33.31
C GLY A 101 20.79 -4.43 32.62
N PRO A 102 21.41 -5.37 33.37
CA PRO A 102 22.10 -6.52 32.80
C PRO A 102 21.17 -7.42 31.97
N THR A 103 19.92 -7.60 32.41
CA THR A 103 18.91 -8.36 31.64
C THR A 103 18.58 -7.71 30.31
N LEU A 104 18.43 -6.38 30.26
CA LEU A 104 18.17 -5.64 29.01
C LEU A 104 19.36 -5.73 28.05
N ILE A 105 20.60 -5.62 28.55
CA ILE A 105 21.80 -5.81 27.73
C ILE A 105 21.84 -7.22 27.13
N LEU A 106 21.55 -8.25 27.93
CA LEU A 106 21.51 -9.64 27.47
C LEU A 106 20.45 -9.87 26.40
N LEU A 107 19.23 -9.36 26.61
CA LEU A 107 18.12 -9.47 25.65
C LEU A 107 18.42 -8.68 24.36
N GLY A 108 18.98 -7.48 24.48
CA GLY A 108 19.40 -6.63 23.37
C GLY A 108 20.48 -7.28 22.51
N ALA A 109 21.53 -7.81 23.14
CA ALA A 109 22.59 -8.55 22.46
C ALA A 109 22.06 -9.84 21.80
N SER A 110 21.16 -10.56 22.47
CA SER A 110 20.49 -11.73 21.90
C SER A 110 19.64 -11.37 20.67
N ASN A 111 18.88 -10.28 20.72
CA ASN A 111 18.09 -9.79 19.59
C ASN A 111 18.98 -9.37 18.41
N LEU A 112 20.09 -8.66 18.68
CA LEU A 112 21.07 -8.28 17.66
C LEU A 112 21.68 -9.52 16.98
N CYS A 113 22.16 -10.49 17.77
CA CYS A 113 22.72 -11.74 17.24
C CYS A 113 21.69 -12.48 16.37
N ASN A 114 20.46 -12.62 16.87
CA ASN A 114 19.36 -13.22 16.13
C ASN A 114 19.05 -12.47 14.82
N LYS A 115 19.11 -11.13 14.81
CA LYS A 115 18.88 -10.34 13.61
C LYS A 115 20.01 -10.48 12.58
N VAL A 116 21.26 -10.58 13.03
CA VAL A 116 22.39 -10.87 12.13
C VAL A 116 22.18 -12.24 11.46
N VAL A 117 21.80 -13.26 12.22
CA VAL A 117 21.46 -14.59 11.67
C VAL A 117 20.31 -14.51 10.66
N PHE A 118 19.26 -13.75 10.97
CA PHE A 118 18.15 -13.50 10.06
C PHE A 118 18.63 -12.82 8.77
N LEU A 119 19.48 -11.79 8.85
CA LEU A 119 19.99 -11.05 7.70
C LEU A 119 20.80 -11.97 6.77
N VAL A 120 21.71 -12.77 7.33
CA VAL A 120 22.47 -13.78 6.55
C VAL A 120 21.53 -14.78 5.88
N SER A 121 20.52 -15.26 6.62
CA SER A 121 19.50 -16.18 6.10
C SER A 121 18.66 -15.57 4.97
N PHE A 122 18.28 -14.30 5.11
CA PHE A 122 17.51 -13.54 4.11
C PHE A 122 18.30 -13.39 2.80
N VAL A 123 19.56 -12.95 2.91
CA VAL A 123 20.46 -12.77 1.78
C VAL A 123 20.72 -14.11 1.07
N GLY A 124 20.91 -15.20 1.84
CA GLY A 124 21.08 -16.54 1.28
C GLY A 124 19.86 -17.05 0.52
N ASN A 125 18.66 -16.87 1.08
CA ASN A 125 17.42 -17.38 0.48
C ASN A 125 17.01 -16.60 -0.78
N ARG A 126 17.21 -15.28 -0.81
CA ARG A 126 16.89 -14.44 -1.98
C ARG A 126 17.95 -14.48 -3.08
N GLY A 127 19.15 -15.03 -2.80
CA GLY A 127 20.24 -15.12 -3.77
C GLY A 127 20.76 -13.76 -4.24
N THR A 128 20.62 -12.72 -3.41
CA THR A 128 20.92 -11.32 -3.75
C THR A 128 22.38 -11.09 -4.14
N PHE A 129 23.31 -11.91 -3.64
CA PHE A 129 24.73 -11.84 -4.04
C PHE A 129 24.98 -12.06 -5.53
N THR A 130 24.11 -12.79 -6.24
CA THR A 130 24.30 -13.07 -7.69
C THR A 130 24.06 -11.85 -8.59
N ARG A 131 23.43 -10.78 -8.06
CA ARG A 131 23.09 -9.56 -8.81
C ARG A 131 24.11 -8.42 -8.66
N GLY A 132 25.17 -8.62 -7.88
CA GLY A 132 26.20 -7.60 -7.59
C GLY A 132 25.80 -6.62 -6.47
N TYR A 133 26.79 -6.06 -5.77
CA TYR A 133 26.60 -5.27 -4.54
C TYR A 133 25.71 -4.03 -4.71
N ARG A 134 25.85 -3.31 -5.83
CA ARG A 134 25.05 -2.10 -6.12
C ARG A 134 23.55 -2.39 -6.18
N ALA A 135 23.16 -3.52 -6.75
CA ALA A 135 21.76 -3.92 -6.82
C ALA A 135 21.19 -4.33 -5.45
N VAL A 136 22.05 -4.81 -4.55
CA VAL A 136 21.65 -5.19 -3.18
C VAL A 136 21.38 -3.96 -2.32
N ILE A 137 22.22 -2.93 -2.39
CA ILE A 137 21.98 -1.68 -1.64
C ILE A 137 20.72 -0.96 -2.11
N MET A 138 20.38 -1.04 -3.39
CA MET A 138 19.15 -0.42 -3.92
C MET A 138 17.87 -1.18 -3.54
N ASP A 139 17.98 -2.38 -2.96
CA ASP A 139 16.81 -3.15 -2.51
C ASP A 139 16.29 -2.61 -1.17
N MET A 140 15.11 -1.98 -1.21
CA MET A 140 14.44 -1.40 -0.03
C MET A 140 14.20 -2.43 1.07
N ALA A 141 13.95 -3.70 0.72
CA ALA A 141 13.75 -4.76 1.73
C ALA A 141 15.05 -5.07 2.50
N PHE A 142 16.20 -5.01 1.82
CA PHE A 142 17.50 -5.19 2.46
C PHE A 142 17.84 -3.98 3.35
N LEU A 143 17.66 -2.76 2.84
CA LEU A 143 17.90 -1.52 3.61
C LEU A 143 17.07 -1.48 4.88
N TYR A 144 15.80 -1.89 4.84
CA TYR A 144 14.95 -1.98 6.03
C TYR A 144 15.56 -2.88 7.12
N HIS A 145 16.09 -4.05 6.74
CA HIS A 145 16.72 -4.96 7.70
C HIS A 145 18.08 -4.43 8.21
N VAL A 146 18.82 -3.68 7.40
CA VAL A 146 20.06 -3.00 7.83
C VAL A 146 19.74 -1.89 8.84
N VAL A 147 18.73 -1.05 8.57
CA VAL A 147 18.27 -0.03 9.51
C VAL A 147 17.83 -0.65 10.83
N TYR A 148 17.11 -1.78 10.79
CA TYR A 148 16.74 -2.51 12.01
C TYR A 148 17.97 -2.93 12.83
N VAL A 149 19.04 -3.44 12.19
CA VAL A 149 20.29 -3.77 12.88
C VAL A 149 20.94 -2.52 13.48
N ILE A 150 20.97 -1.40 12.77
CA ILE A 150 21.49 -0.12 13.28
C ILE A 150 20.71 0.33 14.52
N VAL A 151 19.37 0.29 14.49
CA VAL A 151 18.53 0.63 15.63
C VAL A 151 18.77 -0.32 16.81
N CYS A 152 18.96 -1.63 16.58
CA CYS A 152 19.36 -2.57 17.63
C CYS A 152 20.71 -2.19 18.27
N MET A 153 21.68 -1.74 17.46
CA MET A 153 22.98 -1.28 17.96
C MET A 153 22.83 0.00 18.80
N LEU A 154 22.05 0.97 18.33
CA LEU A 154 21.77 2.21 19.09
C LEU A 154 21.04 1.91 20.41
N GLY A 155 20.11 0.94 20.40
CA GLY A 155 19.44 0.46 21.61
C GLY A 155 20.37 -0.16 22.65
N LEU A 156 21.43 -0.82 22.20
CA LEU A 156 22.39 -1.50 23.07
C LEU A 156 23.50 -0.57 23.58
N PHE A 157 23.95 0.39 22.77
CA PHE A 157 25.13 1.21 23.06
C PHE A 157 24.83 2.67 23.42
N VAL A 158 23.64 3.19 23.09
CA VAL A 158 23.30 4.61 23.29
C VAL A 158 22.20 4.77 24.34
N HIS A 159 21.00 4.22 24.08
CA HIS A 159 19.86 4.35 25.01
C HIS A 159 18.77 3.31 24.69
N GLU A 160 18.13 2.76 25.73
CA GLU A 160 17.14 1.68 25.61
C GLU A 160 15.89 2.10 24.83
N PHE A 161 15.56 3.40 24.82
CA PHE A 161 14.43 3.94 24.06
C PHE A 161 14.52 3.72 22.55
N PHE A 162 15.71 3.51 21.98
CA PHE A 162 15.81 3.15 20.57
C PHE A 162 15.13 1.81 20.25
N TYR A 163 14.93 0.93 21.24
CA TYR A 163 14.16 -0.30 21.05
C TYR A 163 12.70 -0.05 20.68
N SER A 164 12.13 1.14 20.96
CA SER A 164 10.75 1.50 20.58
C SER A 164 10.55 1.48 19.06
N PHE A 165 11.56 1.90 18.28
CA PHE A 165 11.51 1.87 16.83
C PHE A 165 11.44 0.44 16.26
N LEU A 166 11.91 -0.57 17.00
CA LEU A 166 11.83 -1.96 16.55
C LEU A 166 10.37 -2.49 16.51
N LEU A 167 9.45 -1.85 17.24
CA LEU A 167 8.03 -2.23 17.23
C LEU A 167 7.36 -1.93 15.89
N PHE A 168 7.89 -1.00 15.09
CA PHE A 168 7.40 -0.73 13.74
C PHE A 168 7.50 -1.95 12.81
N ASP A 169 8.29 -2.97 13.17
CA ASP A 169 8.31 -4.25 12.45
C ASP A 169 6.95 -4.95 12.42
N LEU A 170 6.05 -4.63 13.36
CA LEU A 170 4.65 -5.10 13.32
C LEU A 170 3.97 -4.74 11.99
N VAL A 171 4.21 -3.53 11.49
CA VAL A 171 3.61 -3.02 10.24
C VAL A 171 4.06 -3.84 9.04
N TYR A 172 5.34 -4.21 8.96
CA TYR A 172 5.88 -4.98 7.84
C TYR A 172 5.46 -6.46 7.90
N ARG A 173 5.24 -6.99 9.11
CA ARG A 173 4.85 -8.39 9.32
C ARG A 173 3.39 -8.65 9.01
N GLU A 174 2.52 -7.66 9.18
CA GLU A 174 1.08 -7.82 9.08
C GLU A 174 0.53 -7.13 7.81
N GLU A 175 0.08 -7.92 6.83
CA GLU A 175 -0.41 -7.39 5.55
C GLU A 175 -1.62 -6.47 5.72
N THR A 176 -2.47 -6.73 6.72
CA THR A 176 -3.65 -5.91 7.00
C THR A 176 -3.27 -4.49 7.43
N LEU A 177 -2.32 -4.34 8.36
CA LEU A 177 -1.80 -3.04 8.79
C LEU A 177 -1.06 -2.31 7.67
N LEU A 178 -0.30 -3.05 6.86
CA LEU A 178 0.38 -2.47 5.71
C LEU A 178 -0.62 -1.90 4.69
N ASN A 179 -1.77 -2.55 4.50
CA ASN A 179 -2.84 -2.02 3.66
C ASN A 179 -3.50 -0.76 4.24
N VAL A 180 -3.61 -0.65 5.56
CA VAL A 180 -4.05 0.58 6.25
C VAL A 180 -3.08 1.73 6.03
N ILE A 181 -1.77 1.50 6.04
CA ILE A 181 -0.80 2.56 5.71
C ILE A 181 -0.81 2.89 4.22
N LYS A 182 -1.03 1.89 3.36
CA LYS A 182 -1.16 2.10 1.91
C LYS A 182 -2.34 2.99 1.54
N SER A 183 -3.45 2.97 2.27
CA SER A 183 -4.59 3.85 1.96
C SER A 183 -4.17 5.33 2.07
N VAL A 184 -3.47 5.70 3.16
CA VAL A 184 -2.97 7.07 3.35
C VAL A 184 -1.84 7.42 2.38
N THR A 185 -0.91 6.48 2.11
CA THR A 185 0.28 6.77 1.30
C THR A 185 0.04 6.75 -0.21
N ARG A 186 -0.96 6.01 -0.71
CA ARG A 186 -1.26 5.90 -2.15
C ARG A 186 -1.69 7.25 -2.76
N ASN A 187 -2.67 7.91 -2.15
CA ASN A 187 -3.12 9.25 -2.56
C ASN A 187 -2.53 10.35 -1.65
N GLY A 188 -1.33 10.14 -1.11
CA GLY A 188 -0.69 11.07 -0.18
C GLY A 188 -0.53 12.48 -0.72
N ARG A 189 -0.36 12.65 -2.05
CA ARG A 189 -0.32 13.96 -2.70
C ARG A 189 -1.61 14.76 -2.46
N SER A 190 -2.77 14.13 -2.57
CA SER A 190 -4.07 14.79 -2.37
C SER A 190 -4.29 15.16 -0.90
N ILE A 191 -3.85 14.30 0.03
CA ILE A 191 -3.89 14.59 1.47
C ILE A 191 -2.99 15.78 1.80
N ILE A 192 -1.75 15.79 1.30
CA ILE A 192 -0.81 16.92 1.51
C ILE A 192 -1.38 18.21 0.91
N LEU A 193 -1.94 18.16 -0.31
CA LEU A 193 -2.55 19.35 -0.92
C LEU A 193 -3.75 19.87 -0.11
N THR A 194 -4.55 18.97 0.45
CA THR A 194 -5.67 19.33 1.34
C THR A 194 -5.17 19.94 2.66
N ALA A 195 -4.11 19.39 3.24
CA ALA A 195 -3.47 19.96 4.43
C ALA A 195 -2.86 21.34 4.16
N VAL A 196 -2.28 21.55 2.97
CA VAL A 196 -1.79 22.87 2.54
C VAL A 196 -2.96 23.85 2.36
N LEU A 197 -4.08 23.41 1.77
CA LEU A 197 -5.30 24.23 1.69
C LEU A 197 -5.81 24.59 3.10
N ALA A 198 -5.82 23.63 4.04
CA ALA A 198 -6.18 23.86 5.44
C ALA A 198 -5.28 24.93 6.07
N LEU A 199 -3.97 24.83 5.87
CA LEU A 199 -3.00 25.79 6.39
C LEU A 199 -3.20 27.19 5.79
N ILE A 200 -3.48 27.30 4.50
CA ILE A 200 -3.79 28.58 3.83
C ILE A 200 -5.07 29.18 4.42
N LEU A 201 -6.12 28.38 4.62
CA LEU A 201 -7.37 28.86 5.21
C LEU A 201 -7.17 29.32 6.65
N VAL A 202 -6.49 28.53 7.48
CA VAL A 202 -6.13 28.91 8.85
C VAL A 202 -5.33 30.21 8.84
N TYR A 203 -4.36 30.37 7.95
CA TYR A 203 -3.58 31.60 7.79
C TYR A 203 -4.47 32.83 7.49
N LEU A 204 -5.44 32.71 6.58
CA LEU A 204 -6.38 33.78 6.26
C LEU A 204 -7.26 34.15 7.47
N PHE A 205 -7.78 33.15 8.18
CA PHE A 205 -8.56 33.38 9.41
C PHE A 205 -7.69 34.04 10.49
N SER A 206 -6.43 33.64 10.65
CA SER A 206 -5.50 34.27 11.59
C SER A 206 -5.17 35.72 11.25
N ILE A 207 -5.11 36.12 9.98
CA ILE A 207 -4.96 37.54 9.60
C ILE A 207 -6.19 38.33 10.04
N ILE A 208 -7.39 37.81 9.77
CA ILE A 208 -8.65 38.48 10.17
C ILE A 208 -8.72 38.57 11.71
N GLY A 209 -8.38 37.49 12.41
CA GLY A 209 -8.30 37.45 13.87
C GLY A 209 -7.29 38.46 14.43
N PHE A 210 -6.11 38.57 13.83
CA PHE A 210 -5.07 39.51 14.25
C PHE A 210 -5.46 40.98 14.02
N LEU A 211 -6.18 41.28 12.93
CA LEU A 211 -6.55 42.66 12.60
C LEU A 211 -7.76 43.16 13.41
N PHE A 212 -8.74 42.29 13.67
CA PHE A 212 -10.03 42.71 14.24
C PHE A 212 -10.33 42.16 15.63
N LEU A 213 -9.70 41.05 16.03
CA LEU A 213 -10.03 40.27 17.24
C LEU A 213 -8.82 40.04 18.14
N LYS A 214 -7.74 40.82 17.96
CA LYS A 214 -6.46 40.64 18.66
C LYS A 214 -6.61 40.59 20.18
N ASP A 215 -7.46 41.46 20.73
CA ASP A 215 -7.68 41.59 22.17
C ASP A 215 -8.52 40.47 22.77
N ASP A 216 -9.22 39.68 21.95
CA ASP A 216 -10.05 38.55 22.40
C ASP A 216 -9.27 37.22 22.48
N PHE A 217 -8.03 37.17 21.97
CA PHE A 217 -7.13 36.01 22.07
C PHE A 217 -6.43 35.96 23.42
N ILE A 218 -7.22 35.56 24.42
CA ILE A 218 -6.81 35.48 25.81
C ILE A 218 -6.84 34.02 26.24
N MET A 219 -5.75 33.54 26.82
CA MET A 219 -5.62 32.15 27.28
C MET A 219 -5.17 32.11 28.73
N GLU A 220 -5.77 31.21 29.52
CA GLU A 220 -5.30 30.89 30.86
C GLU A 220 -4.05 30.01 30.74
N VAL A 221 -2.95 30.42 31.39
CA VAL A 221 -1.66 29.73 31.32
C VAL A 221 -1.15 29.46 32.73
N ASP A 222 -0.73 28.22 32.97
CA ASP A 222 -0.01 27.86 34.19
C ASP A 222 1.46 28.26 34.05
N ARG A 223 1.88 29.34 34.72
CA ARG A 223 3.28 29.74 34.73
C ARG A 223 4.12 28.74 35.52
N LEU A 224 5.25 28.33 34.93
CA LEU A 224 6.26 27.55 35.65
C LEU A 224 6.86 28.44 36.74
N LYS A 225 6.72 28.07 38.02
CA LYS A 225 7.44 28.73 39.12
C LYS A 225 8.94 28.60 38.86
N ASP A 226 9.61 29.71 38.61
CA ASP A 226 11.07 29.76 38.48
C ASP A 226 11.70 29.24 39.78
N ARG A 227 12.28 28.04 39.72
CA ARG A 227 13.26 27.62 40.73
C ARG A 227 14.54 28.40 40.49
N THR A 228 14.66 29.59 41.05
CA THR A 228 15.98 30.15 41.34
C THR A 228 16.73 29.16 42.24
N PRO A 229 17.97 28.75 41.89
CA PRO A 229 18.76 27.93 42.79
C PRO A 229 19.08 28.76 44.03
N ASP A 230 18.58 28.33 45.17
CA ASP A 230 18.97 28.84 46.48
C ASP A 230 20.43 28.46 46.69
N LEU A 231 21.34 29.33 46.24
CA LEU A 231 22.75 29.21 46.58
C LEU A 231 22.88 29.62 48.05
N GLY A 232 22.75 28.61 48.92
CA GLY A 232 23.16 28.73 50.31
C GLY A 232 24.63 29.13 50.38
N ASN A 233 24.89 30.40 50.65
CA ASN A 233 26.17 30.87 51.11
C ASN A 233 25.98 31.44 52.51
N ASN A 234 26.52 30.70 53.48
CA ASN A 234 26.88 31.25 54.77
C ASN A 234 27.93 32.36 54.59
N ASP A 235 27.88 33.30 55.54
CA ASP A 235 28.93 34.22 55.97
C ASP A 235 28.85 35.72 55.58
N VAL A 236 28.42 36.49 56.60
CA VAL A 236 29.10 37.65 57.21
C VAL A 236 29.30 38.95 56.39
N HIS A 237 28.55 39.97 56.84
CA HIS A 237 28.80 41.42 56.86
C HIS A 237 29.42 42.13 55.63
N ALA A 238 28.59 42.96 54.99
CA ALA A 238 28.98 44.31 54.60
C ALA A 238 27.75 45.24 54.63
N ALA A 239 27.74 46.16 55.60
CA ALA A 239 26.82 47.28 55.67
C ALA A 239 27.25 48.36 54.66
N SER A 240 26.31 48.92 53.88
CA SER A 240 26.21 50.36 53.58
C SER A 240 24.98 50.66 52.71
N LEU A 241 24.03 51.41 53.28
CA LEU A 241 23.35 52.62 52.75
C LEU A 241 23.06 52.64 51.22
N THR A 242 21.84 52.81 50.69
CA THR A 242 20.81 53.82 50.98
C THR A 242 19.61 53.58 50.05
N ALA A 243 18.39 53.48 50.57
CA ALA A 243 17.18 53.98 49.92
C ALA A 243 16.06 54.08 50.96
N THR A 244 15.79 55.33 51.33
CA THR A 244 14.61 55.92 51.98
C THR A 244 13.36 55.05 52.13
N MET A 245 12.86 55.04 53.37
CA MET A 245 11.58 54.53 53.84
C MET A 245 10.36 55.03 53.08
N GLY A 246 9.43 54.11 52.84
CA GLY A 246 7.99 54.35 52.76
C GLY A 246 7.26 53.17 53.39
N SER A 247 6.78 53.37 54.61
CA SER A 247 6.05 52.43 55.47
C SER A 247 4.87 51.72 54.76
N CYS A 248 4.74 50.39 54.91
CA CYS A 248 3.41 49.77 54.94
C CYS A 248 3.33 48.60 55.92
N HIS A 249 2.20 48.63 56.63
CA HIS A 249 1.86 47.94 57.86
C HIS A 249 1.49 46.48 57.61
N LYS A 250 1.77 45.63 58.60
CA LYS A 250 1.46 44.21 58.60
C LYS A 250 0.02 44.05 59.08
N GLU A 251 -0.91 43.71 58.20
CA GLU A 251 -2.16 43.00 58.51
C GLU A 251 -2.83 42.52 57.20
N ASN A 252 -3.31 41.27 57.21
CA ASN A 252 -3.87 40.46 56.10
C ASN A 252 -2.91 39.90 55.04
N CYS A 253 -2.23 38.79 55.38
CA CYS A 253 -2.03 37.71 54.41
C CYS A 253 -3.38 37.02 54.17
N THR A 254 -4.17 37.54 53.25
CA THR A 254 -5.16 36.71 52.55
C THR A 254 -4.43 35.87 51.52
N THR A 255 -4.83 34.61 51.45
CA THR A 255 -4.47 33.60 50.46
C THR A 255 -4.03 34.20 49.12
N GLU A 256 -2.83 33.85 48.66
CA GLU A 256 -2.49 33.96 47.24
C GLU A 256 -3.51 33.09 46.50
N ASP A 257 -4.55 33.72 45.97
CA ASP A 257 -5.42 33.12 44.98
C ASP A 257 -4.53 32.79 43.78
N ASP A 258 -4.43 31.50 43.47
CA ASP A 258 -3.94 30.96 42.20
C ASP A 258 -4.94 31.38 41.09
N GLU A 259 -5.10 32.69 40.87
CA GLU A 259 -5.75 33.20 39.66
C GLU A 259 -4.79 32.90 38.51
N GLY A 260 -5.10 31.85 37.75
CA GLY A 260 -4.33 31.46 36.57
C GLY A 260 -4.01 32.70 35.72
N ASP A 261 -2.72 32.92 35.47
CA ASP A 261 -2.26 34.10 34.77
C ASP A 261 -2.85 34.09 33.35
N ILE A 262 -3.63 35.13 33.06
CA ILE A 262 -4.26 35.34 31.77
C ILE A 262 -3.22 35.93 30.79
N GLU A 263 -2.86 35.21 29.73
CA GLU A 263 -1.88 35.63 28.74
C GLU A 263 -2.49 35.92 27.36
N ARG A 264 -1.95 36.92 26.66
CA ARG A 264 -2.36 37.31 25.30
C ARG A 264 -1.63 36.47 24.26
N ALA A 265 -2.34 35.52 23.63
CA ALA A 265 -1.74 34.52 22.75
C ALA A 265 -1.55 34.98 21.28
N CYS A 266 -1.98 36.20 20.91
CA CYS A 266 -1.98 36.70 19.52
C CYS A 266 -1.33 38.12 19.42
N ASP A 267 -0.17 38.34 20.06
CA ASP A 267 0.53 39.63 19.94
C ASP A 267 1.30 39.80 18.61
N THR A 268 1.74 38.70 18.02
CA THR A 268 2.32 38.66 16.67
C THR A 268 1.48 37.80 15.75
N LEU A 269 1.51 38.09 14.44
CA LEU A 269 0.77 37.29 13.45
C LEU A 269 1.19 35.81 13.48
N LEU A 270 2.49 35.53 13.68
CA LEU A 270 3.00 34.16 13.79
C LEU A 270 2.37 33.42 14.98
N MET A 271 2.34 34.05 16.16
CA MET A 271 1.71 33.46 17.34
C MET A 271 0.21 33.27 17.13
N CYS A 272 -0.46 34.21 16.45
CA CYS A 272 -1.87 34.03 16.12
C CYS A 272 -2.12 32.83 15.20
N ILE A 273 -1.26 32.60 14.20
CA ILE A 273 -1.34 31.40 13.34
C ILE A 273 -1.13 30.13 14.15
N VAL A 274 -0.11 30.09 15.01
CA VAL A 274 0.18 28.94 15.87
C VAL A 274 -0.98 28.65 16.83
N THR A 275 -1.54 29.68 17.46
CA THR A 275 -2.67 29.58 18.39
C THR A 275 -3.92 29.05 17.69
N VAL A 276 -4.28 29.59 16.52
CA VAL A 276 -5.45 29.13 15.75
C VAL A 276 -5.22 27.71 15.20
N LEU A 277 -4.01 27.39 14.73
CA LEU A 277 -3.68 26.06 14.20
C LEU A 277 -3.72 24.99 15.28
N ASN A 278 -3.12 25.25 16.45
CA ASN A 278 -3.02 24.27 17.53
C ASN A 278 -4.35 24.15 18.28
N GLN A 279 -4.87 25.25 18.80
CA GLN A 279 -6.02 25.23 19.70
C GLN A 279 -7.34 25.27 18.92
N GLY A 280 -7.39 26.02 17.81
CA GLY A 280 -8.60 26.15 17.00
C GLY A 280 -8.96 24.88 16.21
N LEU A 281 -7.97 24.10 15.73
CA LEU A 281 -8.24 22.82 15.06
C LEU A 281 -8.45 21.66 16.04
N ARG A 282 -7.74 21.64 17.18
CA ARG A 282 -7.72 20.48 18.10
C ARG A 282 -8.93 20.43 19.03
N ASN A 283 -9.50 21.57 19.42
CA ASN A 283 -10.59 21.63 20.39
C ASN A 283 -11.96 21.22 19.83
N GLY A 284 -12.07 20.92 18.54
CA GLY A 284 -13.27 20.35 17.91
C GLY A 284 -14.39 21.35 17.62
N GLY A 285 -14.62 22.37 18.46
CA GLY A 285 -15.63 23.43 18.23
C GLY A 285 -15.13 24.62 17.42
N GLY A 286 -13.84 24.63 17.07
CA GLY A 286 -13.20 25.67 16.25
C GLY A 286 -12.46 26.72 17.08
N VAL A 287 -12.06 27.80 16.42
CA VAL A 287 -11.32 28.89 17.06
C VAL A 287 -12.18 29.64 18.09
N GLY A 288 -13.51 29.63 17.94
CA GLY A 288 -14.42 30.37 18.82
C GLY A 288 -14.37 29.96 20.30
N ASP A 289 -14.02 28.70 20.57
CA ASP A 289 -13.87 28.17 21.94
C ASP A 289 -12.57 28.64 22.62
N VAL A 290 -11.63 29.19 21.84
CA VAL A 290 -10.33 29.68 22.34
C VAL A 290 -10.40 31.14 22.70
N LEU A 291 -11.19 31.92 21.98
CA LEU A 291 -11.34 33.34 22.27
C LEU A 291 -12.33 33.54 23.43
N ARG A 292 -12.22 34.70 24.07
CA ARG A 292 -13.17 35.15 25.08
C ARG A 292 -14.60 35.20 24.51
N LYS A 293 -15.58 34.81 25.33
CA LYS A 293 -17.01 34.92 25.01
C LYS A 293 -17.44 36.40 24.99
N PRO A 294 -17.93 36.95 23.87
CA PRO A 294 -18.33 38.36 23.77
C PRO A 294 -19.68 38.61 24.47
N SER A 295 -19.89 39.83 24.98
CA SER A 295 -21.22 40.26 25.44
C SER A 295 -22.14 40.62 24.26
N LYS A 296 -23.45 40.49 24.45
CA LYS A 296 -24.49 40.84 23.45
C LYS A 296 -24.50 42.32 23.04
N ASP A 297 -23.98 43.19 23.90
CA ASP A 297 -24.02 44.65 23.73
C ASP A 297 -22.77 45.17 22.97
N GLU A 298 -21.80 44.30 22.66
CA GLU A 298 -20.59 44.66 21.93
C GLU A 298 -20.89 44.86 20.43
N PRO A 299 -20.38 45.92 19.77
CA PRO A 299 -20.72 46.26 18.39
C PRO A 299 -20.26 45.20 17.37
N LEU A 300 -19.25 44.41 17.72
CA LEU A 300 -18.68 43.34 16.89
C LEU A 300 -19.26 41.96 17.19
N PHE A 301 -20.27 41.84 18.07
CA PHE A 301 -20.87 40.56 18.45
C PHE A 301 -21.33 39.74 17.24
N ALA A 302 -22.09 40.35 16.32
CA ALA A 302 -22.58 39.66 15.13
C ALA A 302 -21.45 39.22 14.19
N ALA A 303 -20.44 40.08 13.99
CA ALA A 303 -19.27 39.75 13.17
C ALA A 303 -18.44 38.60 13.78
N ARG A 304 -18.30 38.58 15.11
CA ARG A 304 -17.65 37.51 15.87
C ARG A 304 -18.34 36.16 15.66
N VAL A 305 -19.67 36.12 15.81
CA VAL A 305 -20.46 34.89 15.60
C VAL A 305 -20.31 34.37 14.16
N VAL A 306 -20.36 35.26 13.17
CA VAL A 306 -20.15 34.86 11.76
C VAL A 306 -18.73 34.32 11.55
N TYR A 307 -17.71 34.95 12.13
CA TYR A 307 -16.32 34.48 12.06
C TYR A 307 -16.17 33.06 12.64
N ASP A 308 -16.75 32.80 13.82
CA ASP A 308 -16.68 31.49 14.47
C ASP A 308 -17.41 30.41 13.68
N LEU A 309 -18.62 30.71 13.18
CA LEU A 309 -19.39 29.78 12.35
C LEU A 309 -18.69 29.48 11.03
N LEU A 310 -18.12 30.49 10.36
CA LEU A 310 -17.37 30.30 9.11
C LEU A 310 -16.14 29.43 9.35
N PHE A 311 -15.39 29.68 10.42
CA PHE A 311 -14.25 28.83 10.77
C PHE A 311 -14.68 27.39 11.00
N TYR A 312 -15.73 27.16 11.79
CA TYR A 312 -16.24 25.84 12.09
C TYR A 312 -16.70 25.08 10.83
N PHE A 313 -17.59 25.67 10.02
CA PHE A 313 -18.10 24.98 8.84
C PHE A 313 -17.03 24.78 7.76
N ILE A 314 -16.18 25.80 7.49
CA ILE A 314 -15.21 25.70 6.41
C ILE A 314 -14.01 24.84 6.83
N VAL A 315 -13.39 25.14 7.96
CA VAL A 315 -12.11 24.53 8.33
C VAL A 315 -12.32 23.17 9.01
N ILE A 316 -13.26 23.07 9.96
CA ILE A 316 -13.49 21.81 10.68
C ILE A 316 -14.36 20.87 9.84
N ILE A 317 -15.56 21.29 9.46
CA ILE A 317 -16.51 20.39 8.80
C ILE A 317 -16.10 20.08 7.35
N ILE A 318 -15.73 21.07 6.53
CA ILE A 318 -15.41 20.79 5.13
C ILE A 318 -13.99 20.26 5.00
N VAL A 319 -12.97 20.99 5.45
CA VAL A 319 -11.57 20.66 5.15
C VAL A 319 -11.09 19.41 5.90
N LEU A 320 -11.38 19.29 7.21
CA LEU A 320 -10.92 18.13 7.99
C LEU A 320 -11.61 16.83 7.52
N ASN A 321 -12.92 16.89 7.22
CA ASN A 321 -13.63 15.73 6.67
C ASN A 321 -13.26 15.43 5.21
N LEU A 322 -12.76 16.40 4.44
CA LEU A 322 -12.22 16.13 3.09
C LEU A 322 -11.00 15.20 3.19
N ILE A 323 -10.12 15.40 4.19
CA ILE A 323 -8.98 14.50 4.43
C ILE A 323 -9.46 13.08 4.71
N PHE A 324 -10.43 12.90 5.61
CA PHE A 324 -11.03 11.59 5.88
C PHE A 324 -11.74 11.01 4.65
N GLY A 325 -12.41 11.84 3.85
CA GLY A 325 -13.07 11.45 2.61
C GLY A 325 -12.08 10.87 1.60
N VAL A 326 -10.93 11.53 1.38
CA VAL A 326 -9.85 11.02 0.52
C VAL A 326 -9.31 9.69 1.03
N ILE A 327 -9.15 9.52 2.35
CA ILE A 327 -8.69 8.26 2.94
C ILE A 327 -9.72 7.14 2.72
N ILE A 328 -11.01 7.41 2.93
CA ILE A 328 -12.08 6.40 2.71
C ILE A 328 -12.13 5.99 1.23
N ASP A 329 -12.01 6.93 0.30
CA ASP A 329 -11.96 6.66 -1.14
C ASP A 329 -10.78 5.74 -1.50
N THR A 330 -9.58 6.03 -0.98
CA THR A 330 -8.41 5.16 -1.20
C THR A 330 -8.57 3.75 -0.64
N PHE A 331 -9.31 3.58 0.46
CA PHE A 331 -9.62 2.25 0.99
C PHE A 331 -10.55 1.48 0.06
N ALA A 332 -11.56 2.15 -0.50
CA ALA A 332 -12.46 1.56 -1.49
C ALA A 332 -11.69 1.14 -2.75
N ASP A 333 -10.78 1.98 -3.24
CA ASP A 333 -9.91 1.66 -4.38
C ASP A 333 -9.01 0.45 -4.13
N LEU A 334 -8.31 0.41 -2.99
CA LEU A 334 -7.42 -0.70 -2.63
C LEU A 334 -8.19 -2.02 -2.52
N ARG A 335 -9.41 -1.99 -1.96
CA ARG A 335 -10.28 -3.16 -1.87
C ARG A 335 -10.71 -3.63 -3.26
N SER A 336 -11.15 -2.70 -4.11
CA SER A 336 -11.64 -3.01 -5.47
C SER A 336 -10.52 -3.56 -6.35
N GLU A 337 -9.30 -3.00 -6.25
CA GLU A 337 -8.14 -3.51 -6.97
C GLU A 337 -7.73 -4.91 -6.50
N LYS A 338 -7.73 -5.16 -5.18
CA LYS A 338 -7.43 -6.49 -4.63
C LYS A 338 -8.46 -7.51 -5.13
N GLN A 339 -9.75 -7.18 -5.08
CA GLN A 339 -10.81 -8.05 -5.56
C GLN A 339 -10.68 -8.33 -7.06
N LYS A 340 -10.44 -7.30 -7.87
CA LYS A 340 -10.21 -7.45 -9.33
C LYS A 340 -9.01 -8.34 -9.64
N LYS A 341 -7.91 -8.21 -8.90
CA LYS A 341 -6.72 -9.09 -9.06
C LYS A 341 -7.03 -10.54 -8.70
N GLU A 342 -7.74 -10.77 -7.59
CA GLU A 342 -8.14 -12.12 -7.17
C GLU A 342 -9.13 -12.76 -8.15
N GLU A 343 -10.03 -11.96 -8.73
CA GLU A 343 -10.95 -12.38 -9.79
C GLU A 343 -10.19 -12.82 -11.04
N ILE A 344 -9.35 -11.94 -11.61
CA ILE A 344 -8.53 -12.25 -12.80
C ILE A 344 -7.69 -13.52 -12.58
N LEU A 345 -7.09 -13.69 -11.40
CA LEU A 345 -6.29 -14.87 -11.08
C LEU A 345 -7.12 -16.17 -11.08
N LYS A 346 -8.41 -16.11 -10.74
CA LYS A 346 -9.31 -17.27 -10.66
C LYS A 346 -10.03 -17.56 -11.98
N THR A 347 -10.34 -16.52 -12.74
CA THR A 347 -11.16 -16.60 -13.95
C THR A 347 -10.34 -16.58 -15.23
N THR A 348 -9.10 -16.11 -15.22
CA THR A 348 -8.28 -15.97 -16.44
C THR A 348 -7.05 -16.86 -16.38
N CYS A 349 -6.73 -17.56 -17.47
CA CYS A 349 -5.52 -18.36 -17.56
C CYS A 349 -4.27 -17.47 -17.69
N PHE A 350 -3.25 -17.71 -16.85
CA PHE A 350 -2.02 -16.91 -16.80
C PHE A 350 -1.21 -16.90 -18.11
N ILE A 351 -1.27 -17.98 -18.89
CA ILE A 351 -0.46 -18.12 -20.11
C ILE A 351 -1.18 -17.56 -21.33
N CYS A 352 -2.40 -18.04 -21.63
CA CYS A 352 -3.11 -17.66 -22.84
C CYS A 352 -4.05 -16.46 -22.69
N GLY A 353 -4.42 -16.07 -21.47
CA GLY A 353 -5.34 -14.96 -21.22
C GLY A 353 -6.82 -15.28 -21.50
N LEU A 354 -7.17 -16.55 -21.72
CA LEU A 354 -8.57 -16.97 -21.88
C LEU A 354 -9.29 -16.99 -20.53
N GLU A 355 -10.55 -16.54 -20.56
CA GLU A 355 -11.46 -16.59 -19.43
C GLU A 355 -12.02 -18.02 -19.22
N ARG A 356 -12.45 -18.30 -17.99
CA ARG A 356 -12.97 -19.59 -17.53
C ARG A 356 -14.23 -19.99 -18.29
N ASP A 357 -15.05 -19.02 -18.67
CA ASP A 357 -16.30 -19.20 -19.42
C ASP A 357 -16.08 -19.95 -20.76
N LYS A 358 -14.92 -19.81 -21.39
CA LYS A 358 -14.59 -20.47 -22.67
C LYS A 358 -14.42 -21.98 -22.56
N PHE A 359 -14.16 -22.47 -21.36
CA PHE A 359 -13.96 -23.89 -21.07
C PHE A 359 -15.22 -24.54 -20.49
N ASP A 360 -16.24 -23.74 -20.15
CA ASP A 360 -17.53 -24.27 -19.70
C ASP A 360 -18.19 -25.06 -20.84
N ASN A 361 -18.73 -26.24 -20.52
CA ASN A 361 -19.34 -27.17 -21.48
C ASN A 361 -18.40 -27.70 -22.58
N LYS A 362 -17.08 -27.63 -22.38
CA LYS A 362 -16.07 -28.28 -23.24
C LYS A 362 -15.56 -29.57 -22.59
N THR A 363 -14.84 -30.37 -23.36
CA THR A 363 -14.27 -31.65 -22.89
C THR A 363 -13.19 -31.46 -21.83
N VAL A 364 -12.47 -30.34 -21.89
CA VAL A 364 -11.39 -29.99 -20.96
C VAL A 364 -11.89 -28.88 -20.02
N SER A 365 -11.81 -29.14 -18.72
CA SER A 365 -12.14 -28.16 -17.69
C SER A 365 -11.08 -27.06 -17.56
N PHE A 366 -11.46 -25.90 -17.01
CA PHE A 366 -10.50 -24.82 -16.77
C PHE A 366 -9.37 -25.23 -15.81
N GLU A 367 -9.68 -26.00 -14.78
CA GLU A 367 -8.70 -26.51 -13.81
C GLU A 367 -7.69 -27.46 -14.48
N GLU A 368 -8.17 -28.34 -15.36
CA GLU A 368 -7.29 -29.20 -16.14
C GLU A 368 -6.42 -28.37 -17.10
N HIS A 369 -7.01 -27.41 -17.81
CA HIS A 369 -6.29 -26.51 -18.70
C HIS A 369 -5.12 -25.80 -18.01
N ILE A 370 -5.29 -25.25 -16.81
CA ILE A 370 -4.20 -24.53 -16.10
C ILE A 370 -3.17 -25.47 -15.45
N MET A 371 -3.51 -26.74 -15.19
CA MET A 371 -2.62 -27.69 -14.51
C MET A 371 -1.84 -28.57 -15.49
N SER A 372 -2.45 -29.02 -16.58
CA SER A 372 -1.84 -29.94 -17.54
C SER A 372 -1.36 -29.21 -18.81
N GLU A 373 -2.21 -28.43 -19.47
CA GLU A 373 -1.88 -27.74 -20.72
C GLU A 373 -1.01 -26.49 -20.50
N HIS A 374 -1.52 -25.54 -19.71
CA HIS A 374 -0.96 -24.20 -19.49
C HIS A 374 -0.43 -23.98 -18.07
N CYS A 375 0.33 -24.96 -17.57
CA CYS A 375 1.01 -24.83 -16.29
C CYS A 375 2.21 -23.88 -16.36
N MET A 376 2.16 -22.79 -15.60
CA MET A 376 3.24 -21.78 -15.54
C MET A 376 4.62 -22.36 -15.22
N TRP A 377 4.68 -23.44 -14.44
CA TRP A 377 5.94 -24.07 -14.04
C TRP A 377 6.56 -24.89 -15.16
N HIS A 378 5.76 -25.54 -16.01
CA HIS A 378 6.26 -26.29 -17.16
C HIS A 378 6.99 -25.37 -18.15
N TYR A 379 6.44 -24.17 -18.40
CA TYR A 379 7.12 -23.15 -19.21
C TYR A 379 8.47 -22.73 -18.60
N LEU A 380 8.53 -22.52 -17.29
CA LEU A 380 9.79 -22.19 -16.61
C LEU A 380 10.82 -23.32 -16.71
N TYR A 381 10.40 -24.57 -16.52
CA TYR A 381 11.27 -25.74 -16.67
C TYR A 381 11.79 -25.88 -18.09
N PHE A 382 10.96 -25.65 -19.10
CA PHE A 382 11.36 -25.69 -20.50
C PHE A 382 12.41 -24.60 -20.83
N ILE A 383 12.22 -23.37 -20.35
CA ILE A 383 13.22 -22.30 -20.55
C ILE A 383 14.56 -22.66 -19.87
N VAL A 384 14.52 -23.27 -18.68
CA VAL A 384 15.73 -23.73 -17.99
C VAL A 384 16.39 -24.88 -18.75
N LEU A 385 15.62 -25.83 -19.28
CA LEU A 385 16.09 -26.94 -20.11
C LEU A 385 16.85 -26.40 -21.33
N VAL A 386 16.23 -25.52 -22.12
CA VAL A 386 16.86 -24.93 -23.31
C VAL A 386 18.17 -24.23 -22.96
N LYS A 387 18.25 -23.55 -21.80
CA LYS A 387 19.48 -22.86 -21.38
C LYS A 387 20.62 -23.78 -20.92
N VAL A 388 20.33 -25.01 -20.49
CA VAL A 388 21.32 -25.94 -19.94
C VAL A 388 21.69 -27.03 -20.93
N LYS A 389 20.75 -27.43 -21.79
CA LYS A 389 20.94 -28.46 -22.81
C LYS A 389 21.89 -27.97 -23.90
N ASP A 390 22.69 -28.88 -24.45
CA ASP A 390 23.63 -28.57 -25.52
C ASP A 390 22.88 -28.16 -26.80
N PRO A 391 23.29 -27.07 -27.48
CA PRO A 391 22.63 -26.61 -28.70
C PRO A 391 22.58 -27.62 -29.84
N THR A 392 23.51 -28.58 -29.88
CA THR A 392 23.54 -29.64 -30.91
C THR A 392 22.49 -30.71 -30.69
N GLU A 393 21.96 -30.84 -29.46
CA GLU A 393 20.93 -31.80 -29.09
C GLU A 393 19.52 -31.22 -29.16
N TYR A 394 19.37 -29.97 -29.60
CA TYR A 394 18.08 -29.32 -29.68
C TYR A 394 17.17 -30.02 -30.70
N THR A 395 15.92 -30.23 -30.31
CA THR A 395 14.86 -30.58 -31.26
C THR A 395 14.50 -29.35 -32.11
N GLY A 396 13.75 -29.55 -33.20
CA GLY A 396 13.27 -28.44 -34.05
C GLY A 396 12.56 -27.33 -33.26
N PRO A 397 11.54 -27.67 -32.42
CA PRO A 397 10.87 -26.70 -31.56
C PRO A 397 11.78 -26.06 -30.50
N GLU A 398 12.71 -26.81 -29.91
CA GLU A 398 13.69 -26.26 -28.96
C GLU A 398 14.60 -25.23 -29.61
N SER A 399 15.09 -25.51 -30.82
CA SER A 399 15.92 -24.58 -31.60
C SER A 399 15.16 -23.29 -31.95
N PHE A 400 13.89 -23.43 -32.33
CA PHE A 400 13.01 -22.30 -32.60
C PHE A 400 12.83 -21.42 -31.35
N VAL A 401 12.50 -22.01 -30.21
CA VAL A 401 12.32 -21.25 -28.95
C VAL A 401 13.65 -20.66 -28.47
N ALA A 402 14.77 -21.38 -28.61
CA ALA A 402 16.10 -20.85 -28.27
C ALA A 402 16.40 -19.58 -29.06
N LYS A 403 16.12 -19.57 -30.37
CA LYS A 403 16.24 -18.38 -31.22
C LYS A 403 15.34 -17.25 -30.75
N MET A 404 14.05 -17.52 -30.49
CA MET A 404 13.10 -16.52 -29.99
C MET A 404 13.54 -15.89 -28.65
N ILE A 405 14.13 -16.68 -27.75
CA ILE A 405 14.67 -16.19 -26.47
C ILE A 405 15.86 -15.26 -26.70
N VAL A 406 16.77 -15.60 -27.63
CA VAL A 406 17.91 -14.74 -28.00
C VAL A 406 17.43 -13.42 -28.61
N ASP A 407 16.44 -13.50 -29.51
CA ASP A 407 15.83 -12.36 -30.18
C ASP A 407 14.90 -11.54 -29.25
N LYS A 408 14.70 -12.00 -28.00
CA LYS A 408 13.76 -11.43 -27.01
C LYS A 408 12.32 -11.33 -27.52
N ASN A 409 11.93 -12.23 -28.42
CA ASN A 409 10.56 -12.32 -28.93
C ASN A 409 9.72 -13.28 -28.06
N LEU A 410 8.54 -12.81 -27.63
CA LEU A 410 7.58 -13.56 -26.79
C LEU A 410 6.44 -14.19 -27.60
N ASP A 411 6.44 -14.09 -28.93
CA ASP A 411 5.36 -14.58 -29.80
C ASP A 411 5.17 -16.10 -29.80
N TRP A 412 6.14 -16.85 -29.26
CA TRP A 412 6.04 -18.31 -29.11
C TRP A 412 5.09 -18.74 -27.97
N PHE A 413 4.72 -17.82 -27.07
CA PHE A 413 3.65 -18.08 -26.10
C PHE A 413 2.26 -18.02 -26.77
N PRO A 414 1.31 -18.90 -26.40
CA PRO A 414 -0.03 -18.81 -26.93
C PRO A 414 -0.72 -17.56 -26.41
N ARG A 415 -1.39 -16.81 -27.29
CA ARG A 415 -2.19 -15.62 -26.94
C ARG A 415 -3.63 -15.84 -27.40
N MET A 416 -4.58 -15.74 -26.46
CA MET A 416 -6.02 -15.87 -26.69
C MET A 416 -6.42 -17.15 -27.44
N ARG A 417 -5.67 -18.25 -27.27
CA ARG A 417 -5.93 -19.54 -27.94
C ARG A 417 -5.49 -20.72 -27.08
N ALA A 418 -6.14 -21.88 -27.27
CA ALA A 418 -5.80 -23.15 -26.63
C ALA A 418 -6.18 -24.32 -27.54
N MET A 419 -5.38 -25.38 -27.57
CA MET A 419 -5.60 -26.56 -28.42
C MET A 419 -6.95 -27.23 -28.16
N SER A 420 -7.36 -27.27 -26.89
CA SER A 420 -8.64 -27.83 -26.42
C SER A 420 -9.89 -27.10 -26.98
N LEU A 421 -9.74 -25.89 -27.50
CA LEU A 421 -10.83 -25.09 -28.08
C LEU A 421 -10.89 -25.13 -29.62
N VAL A 422 -9.80 -25.56 -30.28
CA VAL A 422 -9.66 -25.55 -31.75
C VAL A 422 -10.67 -26.49 -32.43
N SER A 423 -11.08 -27.58 -31.76
CA SER A 423 -12.06 -28.53 -32.30
C SER A 423 -13.43 -27.90 -32.58
N SER A 424 -13.80 -26.80 -31.90
CA SER A 424 -15.05 -26.09 -32.18
C SER A 424 -14.94 -25.02 -33.27
N GLU A 425 -13.74 -24.52 -33.59
CA GLU A 425 -13.57 -23.57 -34.70
C GLU A 425 -13.81 -24.26 -36.05
N SER A 426 -13.36 -25.51 -36.21
CA SER A 426 -13.56 -26.27 -37.45
C SER A 426 -15.04 -26.49 -37.79
N GLU A 427 -15.91 -26.71 -36.81
CA GLU A 427 -17.36 -26.86 -37.05
C GLU A 427 -18.00 -25.54 -37.51
N ASN A 428 -17.54 -24.42 -36.95
CA ASN A 428 -18.06 -23.10 -37.31
C ASN A 428 -17.57 -22.68 -38.71
N GLU A 429 -16.29 -22.91 -39.02
CA GLU A 429 -15.73 -22.69 -40.36
C GLU A 429 -16.44 -23.56 -41.41
N GLN A 430 -16.77 -24.82 -41.10
CA GLN A 430 -17.54 -25.67 -42.02
C GLN A 430 -18.96 -25.17 -42.24
N ASN A 431 -19.60 -24.61 -41.21
CA ASN A 431 -20.91 -23.97 -41.36
C ASN A 431 -20.84 -22.70 -42.21
N GLU A 432 -19.78 -21.90 -42.09
CA GLU A 432 -19.56 -20.72 -42.93
C GLU A 432 -19.27 -21.09 -44.39
N ILE A 433 -18.43 -22.10 -44.64
CA ILE A 433 -18.15 -22.62 -45.99
C ILE A 433 -19.42 -23.13 -46.65
N ARG A 434 -20.28 -23.85 -45.89
CA ARG A 434 -21.58 -24.31 -46.39
C ARG A 434 -22.49 -23.15 -46.77
N ASN A 435 -22.58 -22.12 -45.93
CA ASN A 435 -23.35 -20.91 -46.23
C ASN A 435 -22.80 -20.16 -47.47
N LEU A 436 -21.48 -20.11 -47.64
CA LEU A 436 -20.87 -19.50 -48.83
C LEU A 436 -21.16 -20.31 -50.09
N GLN A 437 -21.18 -21.64 -49.99
CA GLN A 437 -21.50 -22.53 -51.10
C GLN A 437 -22.96 -22.37 -51.56
N GLU A 438 -23.91 -22.27 -50.62
CA GLU A 438 -25.32 -21.97 -50.94
C GLU A 438 -25.49 -20.59 -51.62
N LYS A 439 -24.74 -19.57 -51.18
CA LYS A 439 -24.71 -18.25 -51.84
C LYS A 439 -24.11 -18.29 -53.24
N LEU A 440 -23.10 -19.13 -53.47
CA LEU A 440 -22.49 -19.31 -54.78
C LEU A 440 -23.44 -20.03 -55.75
N GLU A 441 -24.10 -21.09 -55.30
CA GLU A 441 -25.08 -21.84 -56.11
C GLU A 441 -26.28 -20.98 -56.51
N SER A 442 -26.80 -20.17 -55.59
CA SER A 442 -27.86 -19.20 -55.89
C SER A 442 -27.41 -18.10 -56.86
N SER A 443 -26.17 -17.63 -56.75
CA SER A 443 -25.61 -16.67 -57.71
C SER A 443 -25.41 -17.30 -59.10
N MET A 444 -24.94 -18.54 -59.16
CA MET A 444 -24.78 -19.29 -60.42
C MET A 444 -26.11 -19.55 -61.11
N SER A 445 -27.16 -19.90 -60.35
CA SER A 445 -28.50 -20.11 -60.92
C SER A 445 -29.07 -18.82 -61.51
N LEU A 446 -28.89 -17.69 -60.82
CA LEU A 446 -29.29 -16.37 -61.32
C LEU A 446 -28.54 -15.99 -62.60
N VAL A 447 -27.22 -16.22 -62.66
CA VAL A 447 -26.42 -15.98 -63.87
C VAL A 447 -26.89 -16.86 -65.03
N LYS A 448 -27.20 -18.13 -64.78
CA LYS A 448 -27.73 -19.04 -65.81
C LYS A 448 -29.09 -18.58 -66.32
N GLN A 449 -29.96 -18.11 -65.42
CA GLN A 449 -31.28 -17.58 -65.79
C GLN A 449 -31.14 -16.30 -66.63
N LEU A 450 -30.26 -15.38 -66.22
CA LEU A 450 -29.98 -14.16 -66.97
C LEU A 450 -29.39 -14.47 -68.36
N SER A 451 -28.46 -15.42 -68.45
CA SER A 451 -27.91 -15.87 -69.73
C SER A 451 -28.98 -16.48 -70.63
N GLY A 452 -29.92 -17.24 -70.07
CA GLY A 452 -31.07 -17.79 -70.80
C GLY A 452 -31.97 -16.69 -71.36
N GLN A 453 -32.35 -15.73 -70.52
CA GLN A 453 -33.14 -14.57 -70.94
C GLN A 453 -32.44 -13.75 -72.04
N LEU A 454 -31.11 -13.60 -71.96
CA LEU A 454 -30.33 -12.86 -72.94
C LEU A 454 -30.24 -13.61 -74.29
N ALA A 455 -30.18 -14.94 -74.26
CA ALA A 455 -30.24 -15.78 -75.46
C ALA A 455 -31.62 -15.73 -76.13
N GLU A 456 -32.69 -15.81 -75.35
CA GLU A 456 -34.07 -15.70 -75.84
C GLU A 456 -34.34 -14.30 -76.42
N LEU A 457 -33.90 -13.24 -75.74
CA LEU A 457 -33.99 -11.87 -76.24
C LEU A 457 -33.24 -11.70 -77.57
N LYS A 458 -32.05 -12.31 -77.69
CA LYS A 458 -31.27 -12.29 -78.94
C LYS A 458 -32.03 -12.99 -80.07
N GLU A 459 -32.65 -14.14 -79.79
CA GLU A 459 -33.45 -14.86 -80.78
C GLU A 459 -34.65 -14.03 -81.24
N GLN A 460 -35.42 -13.48 -80.30
CA GLN A 460 -36.54 -12.58 -80.59
C GLN A 460 -36.12 -11.36 -81.42
N MET A 461 -34.98 -10.75 -81.11
CA MET A 461 -34.43 -9.63 -81.90
C MET A 461 -34.03 -10.05 -83.31
N THR A 462 -33.47 -11.24 -83.49
CA THR A 462 -33.12 -11.77 -84.82
C THR A 462 -34.35 -12.11 -85.63
N GLU A 463 -35.40 -12.63 -84.98
CA GLU A 463 -36.66 -12.98 -85.61
C GLU A 463 -37.46 -11.74 -86.01
N GLN A 464 -37.50 -10.71 -85.15
CA GLN A 464 -38.02 -9.39 -85.51
C GLN A 464 -37.28 -8.80 -86.72
N ARG A 465 -35.95 -8.95 -86.79
CA ARG A 465 -35.16 -8.47 -87.94
C ARG A 465 -35.52 -9.23 -89.22
N LYS A 466 -35.70 -10.55 -89.15
CA LYS A 466 -36.16 -11.37 -90.29
C LYS A 466 -37.58 -10.98 -90.72
N ASN A 467 -38.50 -10.74 -89.79
CA ASN A 467 -39.85 -10.28 -90.10
C ASN A 467 -39.85 -8.88 -90.75
N LYS A 468 -39.02 -7.94 -90.27
CA LYS A 468 -38.84 -6.64 -90.94
C LYS A 468 -38.28 -6.79 -92.37
N GLN A 469 -37.33 -7.70 -92.60
CA GLN A 469 -36.84 -8.00 -93.95
C GLN A 469 -37.92 -8.61 -94.85
N ARG A 470 -38.78 -9.49 -94.32
CA ARG A 470 -39.91 -10.07 -95.07
C ARG A 470 -40.95 -9.01 -95.46
N LEU A 471 -41.29 -8.09 -94.56
CA LEU A 471 -42.14 -6.94 -94.92
C LEU A 471 -41.50 -6.05 -95.99
N GLY A 472 -40.18 -5.89 -95.97
CA GLY A 472 -39.45 -5.15 -97.01
C GLY A 472 -39.55 -5.79 -98.41
N PHE A 473 -39.62 -7.12 -98.50
CA PHE A 473 -39.75 -7.85 -99.78
C PHE A 473 -41.19 -7.84 -100.35
N LEU A 474 -42.20 -7.78 -99.49
CA LEU A 474 -43.62 -7.71 -99.89
C LEU A 474 -44.06 -6.29 -100.28
N GLY A 475 -43.18 -5.29 -100.11
CA GLY A 475 -43.44 -3.88 -100.42
C GLY A 475 -42.92 -3.38 -101.77
N SER A 476 -42.40 -4.25 -102.66
CA SER A 476 -41.79 -3.81 -103.91
C SER A 476 -42.26 -4.59 -105.14
N THR A 477 -43.46 -4.26 -105.66
CA THR A 477 -43.79 -4.23 -107.11
C THR A 477 -45.23 -3.71 -107.35
N THR A 478 -45.41 -2.38 -107.33
CA THR A 478 -46.17 -1.67 -108.39
C THR A 478 -45.88 -0.16 -108.29
N SER A 479 -45.17 0.33 -109.30
CA SER A 479 -45.04 1.73 -109.69
C SER A 479 -46.43 2.25 -110.15
N HIS A 480 -46.78 3.53 -110.09
CA HIS A 480 -46.06 4.65 -110.69
C HIS A 480 -46.76 6.00 -110.31
N VAL A 481 -45.98 7.09 -110.34
CA VAL A 481 -46.38 8.47 -110.70
C VAL A 481 -46.91 9.42 -109.59
N ASN A 482 -46.07 10.45 -109.39
CA ASN A 482 -46.31 11.88 -109.15
C ASN A 482 -46.84 12.43 -107.81
N HIS A 483 -45.92 13.20 -107.22
CA HIS A 483 -46.02 14.60 -106.83
C HIS A 483 -47.04 15.06 -105.76
N HIS A 484 -46.41 15.68 -104.75
CA HIS A 484 -46.76 16.96 -104.11
C HIS A 484 -47.81 16.99 -102.99
N MET A 485 -47.28 17.22 -101.76
CA MET A 485 -47.37 18.50 -101.02
C MET A 485 -48.13 18.49 -99.67
N SER A 486 -47.42 19.02 -98.64
CA SER A 486 -47.94 19.85 -97.52
C SER A 486 -48.90 19.23 -96.49
N PRO A 487 -49.30 19.94 -95.40
CA PRO A 487 -48.61 20.97 -94.59
C PRO A 487 -48.65 20.64 -93.08
N HIS A 488 -47.88 21.46 -92.33
CA HIS A 488 -47.70 21.53 -90.87
C HIS A 488 -46.61 20.65 -90.27
#